data_AF-A0A554WZQ5-F1
#
_entry.id   AF-A0A554WZQ5-F1
#
_cell.length_a   1.000
_cell.length_b   1.000
_cell.length_c   1.000
_cell.angle_alpha   90.00
_cell.angle_beta   90.00
_cell.angle_gamma   90.00
#
_symmetry.space_group_name_H-M   'P 1'
#
loop_
_entity.id
_entity.type
_entity.pdbx_description
1 polymer ?
#
loop_
_entity_poly.entity_id
_entity_poly.type
_entity_poly.pdbx_seq_one_letter_code
_entity_poly.pdbx_strand_id
1 'polypeptide(L)' 'MAGIRAARLDRSPRLQRVLELLSDGRWYSTLDIVIGAGVCAVNSCIAELRANGIPVVCRRVGRERFEYRIGSSDGRA' A
#
# COMPACT_ATOMS: atom_id res chain seq x y z
N MET A 1 -11.99 -19.55 -4.96
CA MET A 1 -11.14 -18.34 -4.85
C MET A 1 -10.38 -18.43 -3.53
N ALA A 2 -9.11 -18.82 -3.56
CA ALA A 2 -8.30 -18.94 -2.35
C ALA A 2 -8.01 -17.52 -1.84
N GLY A 3 -8.88 -17.02 -0.96
CA GLY A 3 -8.72 -15.73 -0.33
C GLY A 3 -7.39 -15.74 0.42
N ILE A 4 -6.50 -14.81 0.07
CA ILE A 4 -5.35 -14.53 0.91
C ILE A 4 -5.89 -14.32 2.33
N ARG A 5 -5.29 -14.95 3.34
CA ARG A 5 -5.60 -14.65 4.74
C ARG A 5 -5.05 -13.25 5.03
N ALA A 6 -5.70 -12.23 4.48
CA ALA A 6 -5.34 -10.85 4.72
C ALA A 6 -5.53 -10.58 6.20
N ALA A 7 -4.50 -10.07 6.86
CA ALA A 7 -4.65 -9.58 8.20
C ALA A 7 -5.65 -8.42 8.17
N ARG A 8 -6.57 -8.42 9.14
CA ARG A 8 -7.54 -7.33 9.26
C ARG A 8 -6.76 -6.05 9.53
N LEU A 9 -7.02 -5.01 8.74
CA LEU A 9 -6.39 -3.69 8.91
C LEU A 9 -6.46 -3.22 10.38
N ASP A 10 -7.63 -3.38 10.99
CA ASP A 10 -7.92 -3.06 12.40
C ASP A 10 -6.98 -3.77 13.41
N ARG A 11 -6.52 -4.99 13.10
CA ARG A 11 -5.68 -5.79 14.01
C ARG A 11 -4.20 -5.76 13.65
N SER A 12 -3.81 -4.96 12.66
CA SER A 12 -2.48 -5.01 12.07
C SER A 12 -1.79 -3.66 12.16
N PRO A 13 -0.96 -3.41 13.18
CA PRO A 13 -0.29 -2.11 13.36
C PRO A 13 0.61 -1.76 12.17
N ARG A 14 1.17 -2.76 11.49
CA ARG A 14 1.94 -2.56 10.24
C ARG A 14 1.09 -2.01 9.10
N LEU A 15 -0.15 -2.48 8.94
CA LEU A 15 -1.04 -2.03 7.87
C LEU A 15 -1.59 -0.63 8.19
N GLN A 16 -1.88 -0.36 9.46
CA GLN A 16 -2.27 0.96 9.94
C GLN A 16 -1.20 2.00 9.65
N ARG A 17 0.07 1.74 9.99
CA ARG A 17 1.19 2.65 9.69
C ARG A 17 1.37 2.92 8.20
N VAL A 18 1.24 1.90 7.36
CA VAL A 18 1.33 2.07 5.89
C VAL A 18 0.15 2.89 5.38
N LEU A 19 -1.06 2.63 5.88
CA LEU A 19 -2.25 3.41 5.54
C LEU A 19 -2.08 4.87 5.97
N GLU A 20 -1.64 5.13 7.20
CA GLU A 20 -1.37 6.47 7.72
C GLU A 20 -0.35 7.20 6.85
N LEU A 21 0.77 6.56 6.50
CA LEU A 21 1.79 7.14 5.63
C LEU A 21 1.24 7.51 4.25
N LEU A 22 0.44 6.63 3.64
CA LEU A 22 -0.13 6.85 2.32
C LEU A 22 -1.40 7.73 2.35
N SER A 23 -1.96 8.02 3.53
CA SER A 23 -3.24 8.75 3.70
C SER A 23 -3.16 10.19 3.20
N ASP A 24 -1.95 10.75 3.10
CA ASP A 24 -1.69 12.08 2.53
C ASP A 24 -1.86 12.10 0.99
N GLY A 25 -2.04 10.94 0.35
CA GLY A 25 -2.28 10.82 -1.09
C GLY A 25 -1.05 11.08 -1.98
N ARG A 26 0.12 11.30 -1.37
CA ARG A 26 1.40 11.45 -2.06
C ARG A 26 1.95 10.11 -2.54
N TRP A 27 2.86 10.18 -3.49
CA TRP A 27 3.61 9.01 -3.97
C TRP A 27 4.77 8.73 -3.03
N TYR A 28 4.84 7.49 -2.54
CA TYR A 28 5.91 7.01 -1.68
C TYR A 28 6.64 5.85 -2.35
N SER A 29 7.97 5.89 -2.37
CA SER A 29 8.75 4.77 -2.88
C SER A 29 8.69 3.59 -1.93
N THR A 30 9.04 2.39 -2.40
CA THR A 30 9.22 1.23 -1.50
C THR A 30 10.09 1.57 -0.29
N LEU A 31 11.20 2.30 -0.51
CA LEU A 31 12.11 2.71 0.57
C LEU A 31 11.45 3.67 1.58
N ASP A 32 10.69 4.67 1.10
CA ASP A 32 9.97 5.58 1.97
C ASP A 32 8.96 4.85 2.85
N ILE A 33 8.29 3.82 2.31
CA ILE A 33 7.34 3.01 3.07
C ILE A 33 8.06 2.13 4.09
N VAL A 34 9.21 1.55 3.73
CA VAL A 34 10.04 0.77 4.66
C VAL A 34 10.48 1.64 5.83
N ILE A 35 10.98 2.85 5.57
CA ILE A 35 11.50 3.76 6.60
C ILE A 35 10.36 4.40 7.39
N GLY A 36 9.35 4.93 6.71
CA GLY A 36 8.24 5.68 7.31
C GLY A 36 7.24 4.82 8.07
N ALA A 37 6.92 3.62 7.57
CA ALA A 37 5.99 2.71 8.23
C ALA A 37 6.69 1.59 9.03
N GLY A 38 8.01 1.42 8.86
CA GLY A 38 8.79 0.38 9.55
C GLY A 38 8.45 -1.04 9.10
N VAL A 39 8.14 -1.23 7.81
CA VAL A 39 7.70 -2.53 7.27
C VAL A 39 8.69 -3.08 6.24
N CYS A 40 9.09 -4.34 6.37
CA CYS A 40 9.98 -4.98 5.40
C CYS A 40 9.19 -5.57 4.20
N ALA A 41 7.96 -6.04 4.45
CA ALA A 41 7.10 -6.66 3.44
C ALA A 41 6.11 -5.65 2.82
N VAL A 42 6.62 -4.63 2.13
CA VAL A 42 5.79 -3.57 1.51
C VAL A 42 4.76 -4.17 0.56
N ASN A 43 5.18 -5.04 -0.37
CA ASN A 43 4.30 -5.63 -1.37
C ASN A 43 3.13 -6.40 -0.72
N SER A 44 3.41 -7.19 0.32
CA SER A 44 2.39 -7.89 1.10
C SER A 44 1.43 -6.91 1.78
N CYS A 45 1.94 -5.83 2.42
CA CYS A 45 1.08 -4.82 3.02
C CYS A 45 0.16 -4.15 1.99
N ILE A 46 0.67 -3.83 0.80
CA ILE A 46 -0.15 -3.24 -0.28
C ILE A 46 -1.23 -4.22 -0.76
N ALA A 47 -0.89 -5.50 -0.94
CA ALA A 47 -1.86 -6.53 -1.32
C ALA A 47 -2.94 -6.72 -0.25
N GLU A 48 -2.55 -6.71 1.03
CA GLU A 48 -3.48 -6.77 2.17
C GLU A 48 -4.37 -5.52 2.26
N LEU A 49 -3.83 -4.32 2.06
CA LEU A 49 -4.60 -3.08 2.03
C LEU A 49 -5.67 -3.14 0.94
N ARG A 50 -5.32 -3.59 -0.26
CA ARG A 50 -6.27 -3.82 -1.37
C ARG A 50 -7.33 -4.85 -1.00
N ALA A 51 -6.95 -5.95 -0.36
CA ALA A 51 -7.89 -6.97 0.12
C ALA A 51 -8.83 -6.45 1.24
N ASN A 52 -8.39 -5.45 2.02
CA ASN A 52 -9.22 -4.74 3.00
C ASN A 52 -10.08 -3.62 2.36
N GLY A 53 -10.07 -3.48 1.03
CA GLY A 53 -10.87 -2.48 0.31
C GLY A 53 -10.21 -1.11 0.17
N ILE A 54 -8.94 -0.96 0.55
CA ILE A 54 -8.20 0.29 0.36
C ILE A 54 -7.56 0.29 -1.04
N PRO A 55 -7.97 1.21 -1.95
CA PRO A 55 -7.41 1.27 -3.28
C PRO A 55 -6.03 1.91 -3.23
N VAL A 56 -5.00 1.09 -3.44
CA VAL A 56 -3.61 1.54 -3.56
C VAL A 56 -3.15 1.36 -5.00
N VAL A 57 -2.77 2.44 -5.66
CA VAL A 57 -2.17 2.39 -6.99
C VAL A 57 -0.66 2.27 -6.88
N CYS A 58 -0.05 1.53 -7.80
CA CYS A 58 1.39 1.40 -7.92
C CYS A 58 1.83 1.89 -9.30
N ARG A 59 2.91 2.66 -9.34
CA ARG A 59 3.56 3.07 -10.58
C ARG A 59 5.03 2.73 -10.54
N ARG A 60 5.61 2.47 -11.71
CA ARG A 60 7.04 2.30 -11.87
C ARG A 60 7.65 3.61 -12.36
N VAL A 61 8.65 4.11 -11.64
CA VAL A 61 9.38 5.33 -11.97
C VAL A 61 10.78 4.94 -12.41
N GLY A 62 11.09 5.18 -13.69
CA GLY A 62 12.37 4.76 -14.29
C GLY A 62 12.47 3.24 -14.45
N ARG A 63 13.69 2.70 -14.29
CA ARG A 63 13.97 1.27 -14.51
C ARG A 63 13.68 0.39 -13.29
N GLU A 64 13.97 0.88 -12.08
CA GLU A 64 14.07 0.03 -10.87
C GLU A 64 13.24 0.53 -9.66
N ARG A 65 12.60 1.70 -9.74
CA ARG A 65 11.85 2.26 -8.61
C ARG A 65 10.34 2.03 -8.77
N PHE A 66 9.71 1.61 -7.68
CA PHE A 66 8.26 1.51 -7.57
C PHE A 66 7.77 2.48 -6.51
N GLU A 67 6.69 3.19 -6.86
CA GLU A 67 6.01 4.14 -5.98
C GLU A 67 4.55 3.76 -5.82
N TYR A 68 4.02 4.05 -4.64
CA TYR A 68 2.66 3.71 -4.23
C TYR A 68 1.97 4.96 -3.70
N ARG A 69 0.66 5.06 -3.95
CA ARG A 69 -0.20 6.05 -3.29
C ARG A 69 -1.58 5.46 -3.04
N ILE A 70 -2.29 6.02 -2.07
CA ILE A 70 -3.74 5.79 -1.97
C ILE A 70 -4.44 6.58 -3.06
N GLY A 71 -5.39 5.92 -3.72
CA GLY A 71 -6.22 6.52 -4.73
C GLY A 71 -7.05 5.45 -5.41
N SER A 72 -8.30 5.77 -5.70
CA SER A 72 -9.06 5.03 -6.69
C SER A 72 -8.23 5.00 -7.97
N SER A 73 -8.12 3.84 -8.62
CA SER A 73 -7.68 3.80 -10.01
C SER A 73 -8.74 4.55 -10.81
N ASP A 74 -8.63 5.87 -10.87
CA ASP A 74 -9.56 6.72 -11.57
C ASP A 74 -9.51 6.36 -13.04
N GLY A 75 -10.65 5.95 -13.54
CA GLY A 75 -10.82 5.33 -14.83
C GLY A 75 -12.22 4.78 -15.00
N ARG A 76 -13.24 5.56 -14.62
CA ARG A 76 -14.56 5.58 -15.27
C ARG A 76 -15.45 6.69 -14.70
N ALA A 77 -15.54 7.77 -15.49
CA ALA A 77 -16.78 8.51 -15.68
C ALA A 77 -17.86 7.60 -16.29
#